data_AF-A0A8J6EUS6-F1
#
_entry.id   AF-A0A8J6EUS6-F1
#
_cell.length_a   1.000
_cell.length_b   1.000
_cell.length_c   1.000
_cell.angle_alpha   90.00
_cell.angle_beta   90.00
_cell.angle_gamma   90.00
#
_symmetry.space_group_name_H-M   'P 1'
#
loop_
_entity.id
_entity.type
_entity.pdbx_description
1 polymer ?
#
loop_
_entity_poly.entity_id
_entity_poly.type
_entity_poly.pdbx_seq_one_letter_code
_entity_poly.pdbx_strand_id
1 'polypeptide(L)' 'MHESLKLFDSICNNKWFTDTSIILFLNKKDIFQDKIRKSPLTICFPEYKGTHAPTEMSAYITLIIMADALQPLLPAK' A
#
# COMPACT_ATOMS: atom_id res chain seq x y z
N MET A 1 3.24 5.65 7.37
CA MET A 1 2.72 4.87 6.22
C MET A 1 2.43 5.78 5.04
N HIS A 2 1.64 6.85 5.22
CA HIS A 2 1.34 7.83 4.17
C HIS A 2 2.57 8.46 3.48
N GLU A 3 3.64 8.77 4.22
CA GLU A 3 4.87 9.32 3.61
C GLU A 3 5.54 8.35 2.64
N SER A 4 5.64 7.08 3.01
CA SER A 4 6.21 6.03 2.15
C SER A 4 5.34 5.78 0.92
N LEU A 5 4.02 5.86 1.05
CA LEU A 5 3.08 5.78 -0.08
C LEU A 5 3.29 6.94 -1.06
N LYS A 6 3.36 8.18 -0.57
CA LYS A 6 3.64 9.37 -1.39
C LYS A 6 4.98 9.28 -2.10
N LEU A 7 6.01 8.78 -1.41
CA LEU A 7 7.32 8.58 -2.04
C LEU A 7 7.23 7.53 -3.15
N PHE A 8 6.57 6.40 -2.89
CA PHE A 8 6.39 5.34 -3.89
C PHE A 8 5.63 5.84 -5.12
N ASP A 9 4.55 6.60 -4.92
CA ASP A 9 3.78 7.26 -5.96
C ASP A 9 4.67 8.20 -6.81
N SER A 10 5.48 9.04 -6.16
CA SER A 10 6.40 9.93 -6.88
C SER A 10 7.48 9.21 -7.68
N ILE A 11 7.84 7.97 -7.31
CA ILE A 11 8.79 7.14 -8.06
C ILE A 11 8.09 6.52 -9.27
N CYS A 12 6.89 5.94 -9.07
CA CYS A 12 6.11 5.30 -10.14
C CYS A 12 5.68 6.31 -11.21
N ASN A 13 5.33 7.53 -10.80
CA ASN A 13 4.86 8.60 -11.69
C ASN A 13 5.99 9.46 -12.26
N ASN A 14 7.24 9.10 -11.98
CA ASN A 14 8.37 9.83 -12.51
C ASN A 14 8.62 9.45 -13.97
N LYS A 15 8.63 10.45 -14.87
CA LYS A 15 8.89 10.28 -16.31
C LYS A 15 10.19 9.55 -16.65
N TRP A 16 11.17 9.53 -15.75
CA TRP A 16 12.43 8.81 -15.95
C TRP A 16 12.32 7.31 -15.65
N PHE A 17 11.26 6.87 -14.97
CA PHE A 17 11.03 5.48 -14.57
C PHE A 17 9.84 4.82 -15.28
N THR A 18 9.23 5.47 -16.27
CA THR A 18 8.03 4.97 -17.00
C THR A 18 8.20 3.55 -17.55
N ASP A 19 9.35 3.25 -18.17
CA ASP A 19 9.64 1.94 -18.77
C ASP A 19 10.52 1.05 -17.87
N THR A 20 10.69 1.43 -16.60
CA THR A 20 11.53 0.71 -15.64
C THR A 20 10.67 -0.17 -14.75
N SER A 21 10.99 -1.47 -14.69
CA SER A 21 10.34 -2.37 -13.73
C SER A 21 10.72 -2.02 -12.30
N ILE A 22 9.72 -1.82 -11.44
CA ILE A 22 9.91 -1.54 -10.02
C ILE A 22 9.58 -2.79 -9.21
N ILE A 23 10.51 -3.22 -8.35
CA ILE A 23 10.30 -4.32 -7.41
C ILE A 23 10.03 -3.73 -6.02
N LEU A 24 8.87 -4.05 -5.45
CA LEU A 24 8.48 -3.62 -4.11
C LEU A 24 8.74 -4.72 -3.09
N PHE A 25 9.58 -4.44 -2.09
CA PHE A 25 9.77 -5.31 -0.93
C PHE A 25 9.05 -4.77 0.31
N LEU A 26 8.10 -5.56 0.83
CA LEU A 26 7.43 -5.28 2.10
C LEU A 26 8.21 -5.93 3.25
N ASN A 27 9.09 -5.14 3.88
CA ASN A 27 9.91 -5.58 5.00
C ASN A 27 9.13 -5.57 6.33
N LYS A 28 9.63 -6.31 7.34
CA LYS A 28 9.08 -6.40 8.71
C LYS A 28 7.68 -7.04 8.80
N LYS A 29 7.44 -8.09 8.01
CA LYS A 29 6.16 -8.83 7.99
C LYS A 29 5.80 -9.40 9.37
N ASP A 30 6.79 -9.87 10.10
CA ASP A 30 6.70 -10.34 11.49
C ASP A 30 6.13 -9.26 12.42
N ILE A 31 6.75 -8.07 12.44
CA ILE A 31 6.30 -6.94 13.26
C ILE A 31 4.90 -6.49 12.86
N PHE A 32 4.61 -6.49 11.55
CA PHE A 32 3.28 -6.17 11.07
C PHE A 32 2.24 -7.14 11.63
N GLN A 33 2.49 -8.44 11.54
CA GLN A 33 1.59 -9.49 12.04
C GLN A 33 1.30 -9.40 13.54
N ASP A 34 2.29 -9.01 14.34
CA ASP A 34 2.08 -8.81 15.78
C ASP A 34 1.29 -7.54 16.08
N LYS A 35 1.52 -6.47 15.30
CA LYS A 35 0.88 -5.17 15.54
C LYS A 35 -0.60 -5.18 15.19
N ILE A 36 -0.97 -5.81 14.08
CA ILE A 36 -2.39 -5.89 13.65
C ILE A 36 -3.29 -6.67 14.61
N ARG A 37 -2.73 -7.56 15.44
CA ARG A 37 -3.49 -8.28 16.47
C ARG A 37 -3.88 -7.37 17.63
N LYS A 38 -3.11 -6.31 17.85
CA LYS A 38 -3.24 -5.37 18.98
C LYS A 38 -3.84 -4.04 18.56
N SER A 39 -3.67 -3.66 17.29
CA SER A 39 -4.04 -2.36 16.76
C SER A 39 -4.80 -2.54 15.46
N PRO A 40 -6.07 -2.09 15.38
CA PRO A 40 -6.86 -2.27 14.18
C PRO A 40 -6.32 -1.44 13.02
N LEU A 41 -6.47 -1.96 11.79
CA LEU A 41 -6.01 -1.29 10.57
C LEU A 41 -6.74 0.05 10.31
N THR A 42 -7.95 0.20 10.86
CA THR A 42 -8.77 1.41 10.79
C THR A 42 -8.11 2.65 11.39
N ILE A 43 -7.10 2.50 12.24
CA ILE A 43 -6.28 3.63 12.74
C ILE A 43 -5.56 4.34 11.60
N CYS A 44 -5.12 3.58 10.60
CA CYS A 44 -4.41 4.13 9.44
C CYS A 44 -5.32 4.28 8.22
N PHE A 45 -6.32 3.40 8.07
CA PHE A 45 -7.24 3.35 6.94
C PHE A 45 -8.68 3.27 7.46
N PRO A 46 -9.30 4.39 7.86
CA PRO A 46 -10.64 4.41 8.45
C PRO A 46 -11.73 3.74 7.60
N GLU A 47 -11.54 3.74 6.28
CA GLU A 47 -12.41 3.11 5.28
C GLU A 47 -12.26 1.58 5.17
N TYR A 48 -11.30 0.97 5.88
CA TYR A 48 -11.11 -0.47 5.89
C TYR A 48 -12.30 -1.18 6.57
N LYS A 49 -13.05 -1.96 5.78
CA LYS A 49 -14.22 -2.74 6.23
C LYS A 49 -13.97 -4.25 6.25
N GLY A 50 -12.73 -4.68 5.99
CA GLY A 50 -12.36 -6.09 5.96
C GLY A 50 -12.21 -6.70 7.34
N THR A 51 -11.96 -8.00 7.40
CA THR A 51 -11.80 -8.72 8.68
C THR A 51 -10.45 -8.47 9.33
N HIS A 52 -10.34 -8.68 10.64
CA HIS A 52 -9.05 -8.62 11.37
C HIS A 52 -8.12 -9.82 11.10
N ALA A 53 -8.31 -10.55 10.00
CA ALA A 53 -7.39 -11.60 9.59
C ALA A 53 -6.07 -11.01 9.03
N PRO A 54 -4.89 -11.46 9.51
CA PRO A 54 -3.59 -10.99 9.02
C PRO A 54 -3.41 -11.02 7.52
N THR A 55 -3.85 -12.11 6.89
CA THR A 55 -3.75 -12.31 5.45
C THR A 55 -4.57 -11.27 4.68
N GLU A 56 -5.78 -10.95 5.16
CA GLU A 56 -6.68 -10.01 4.51
C GLU A 56 -6.20 -8.56 4.67
N MET A 57 -5.76 -8.19 5.88
CA MET A 57 -5.17 -6.87 6.11
C MET A 57 -3.88 -6.65 5.31
N SER A 58 -3.00 -7.67 5.21
CA SER A 58 -1.83 -7.58 4.33
C SER A 58 -2.22 -7.42 2.87
N ALA A 59 -3.20 -8.18 2.38
CA ALA A 59 -3.70 -8.06 1.01
C ALA A 59 -4.28 -6.66 0.73
N TYR A 60 -5.02 -6.09 1.69
CA TYR A 60 -5.54 -4.73 1.57
C TYR A 60 -4.45 -3.68 1.47
N ILE A 61 -3.40 -3.77 2.29
CA ILE A 61 -2.25 -2.85 2.21
C ILE A 61 -1.55 -2.97 0.86
N THR A 62 -1.33 -4.18 0.37
CA THR A 62 -0.77 -4.38 -0.97
C THR A 62 -1.67 -3.79 -2.05
N LEU A 63 -2.99 -3.96 -1.94
CA LEU A 63 -3.96 -3.38 -2.86
C LEU A 63 -3.88 -1.84 -2.89
N ILE A 64 -3.84 -1.19 -1.72
CA ILE A 64 -3.71 0.27 -1.60
C ILE A 64 -2.42 0.75 -2.28
N ILE A 65 -1.28 0.11 -1.98
CA ILE A 65 0.02 0.50 -2.56
C ILE A 65 0.00 0.38 -4.09
N MET A 66 -0.62 -0.69 -4.62
CA MET A 66 -0.71 -0.91 -6.06
C MET A 66 -1.72 0.04 -6.72
N ALA A 67 -2.83 0.36 -6.04
CA ALA A 67 -3.82 1.29 -6.54
C ALA A 67 -3.23 2.70 -6.68
N ASP A 68 -2.49 3.19 -5.68
CA ASP A 68 -1.81 4.48 -5.73
C ASP A 68 -0.79 4.52 -6.88
N ALA A 69 0.02 3.47 -7.06
CA ALA A 69 0.99 3.42 -8.16
C ALA A 69 0.38 3.26 -9.57
N LEU A 70 -0.88 2.80 -9.68
CA LEU A 70 -1.58 2.60 -10.95
C LEU A 70 -2.60 3.71 -11.28
N GLN A 71 -2.73 4.74 -10.44
CA GLN A 71 -3.60 5.88 -10.73
C GLN A 71 -3.38 6.57 -12.09
N PRO A 72 -2.19 6.55 -12.74
CA PRO A 72 -2.03 7.15 -14.07
C PRO A 72 -2.82 6.48 -15.19
N LEU A 73 -3.38 5.27 -14.97
CA LEU A 73 -4.06 4.48 -16.01
C LEU A 73 -5.59 4.62 -16.03
N LEU A 74 -6.18 5.34 -15.08
CA LEU A 74 -7.59 5.70 -15.15
C LEU A 74 -7.71 7.15 -15.61
N PRO A 75 -8.39 7.44 -16.74
CA PRO A 75 -8.58 8.80 -17.18
C PRO A 75 -9.27 9.58 -16.06
N ALA A 76 -8.63 10.66 -15.62
CA ALA A 76 -9.24 11.64 -14.75
C ALA A 76 -10.59 12.03 -15.34
N LYS A 77 -11.64 11.88 -14.55
CA LYS A 77 -12.99 12.31 -14.91
C LYS A 77 -13.06 13.83 -14.96
#